data_AF-A0A1B8ZCQ9-F1
#
_entry.id   AF-A0A1B8ZCQ9-F1
#
_cell.length_a   1.000
_cell.length_b   1.000
_cell.length_c   1.000
_cell.angle_alpha   90.00
_cell.angle_beta   90.00
_cell.angle_gamma   90.00
#
_symmetry.space_group_name_H-M   'P 1'
#
loop_
_entity.id
_entity.type
_entity.pdbx_description
1 polymer ?
#
loop_
_entity_poly.entity_id
_entity_poly.type
_entity_poly.pdbx_seq_one_letter_code
_entity_poly.pdbx_strand_id
1 'polypeptide(L)'
;MIKITLRLTTLTLLLFSVLGYAQEKKKFSSIPNILQKISPDDRVDSWVLVYNNYGKGEEIKTSGGKLNYTPQFSGFNLFPSEDSFYYIAYSLGGKINYVIDVEALKKFVGKIDNPQEAAIILTADGYMVDEEFKDLAGNYHEDQSNYYLDLGKVTSKECPYQKTHYTLTVNKSNGLVTNVKDNGTYIELYNKKCANNPRLLKVEKKEEPKKDEPKKTPKRR
;
A
#
# COMPACT_ATOMS: atom_id res chain seq x y z
N MET A 1 54.10 21.60 -1.93
CA MET A 1 53.14 20.89 -2.82
C MET A 1 52.51 19.66 -2.15
N ILE A 2 53.27 18.70 -1.64
CA ILE A 2 52.77 17.42 -1.07
C ILE A 2 51.65 17.57 -0.01
N LYS A 3 51.76 18.55 0.91
CA LYS A 3 50.71 18.79 1.93
C LYS A 3 49.37 19.29 1.37
N ILE A 4 49.40 20.01 0.24
CA ILE A 4 48.18 20.55 -0.39
C ILE A 4 47.47 19.43 -1.14
N THR A 5 48.22 18.59 -1.86
CA THR A 5 47.68 17.42 -2.57
C THR A 5 47.03 16.44 -1.59
N LEU A 6 47.68 16.16 -0.45
CA LEU A 6 47.14 15.26 0.58
C LEU A 6 45.83 15.78 1.21
N ARG A 7 45.74 17.09 1.46
CA ARG A 7 44.53 17.75 1.97
C ARG A 7 43.40 17.76 0.96
N LEU A 8 43.70 17.97 -0.34
CA LEU A 8 42.70 17.86 -1.39
C LEU A 8 42.16 16.44 -1.50
N THR A 9 43.02 15.41 -1.48
CA THR A 9 42.59 14.01 -1.56
C THR A 9 41.71 13.60 -0.39
N THR A 10 42.00 14.05 0.83
CA THR A 10 41.15 13.78 2.00
C THR A 10 39.79 14.47 1.91
N LEU A 11 39.77 15.72 1.44
CA LEU A 11 38.52 16.46 1.23
C LEU A 11 37.64 15.80 0.16
N THR A 12 38.23 15.34 -0.96
CA THR A 12 37.48 14.59 -1.98
C THR A 12 36.94 13.27 -1.45
N LEU A 13 37.72 12.50 -0.68
CA LEU A 13 37.24 11.24 -0.07
C LEU A 13 36.09 11.47 0.90
N LEU A 14 36.15 12.53 1.71
CA LEU A 14 35.06 12.96 2.58
C LEU A 14 33.81 13.34 1.76
N LEU A 15 33.95 14.15 0.71
CA LEU A 15 32.83 14.53 -0.16
C LEU A 15 32.20 13.33 -0.88
N PHE A 16 33.00 12.39 -1.39
CA PHE A 16 32.49 11.15 -2.00
C PHE A 16 31.77 10.25 -0.99
N SER A 17 32.25 10.21 0.27
CA SER A 17 31.56 9.45 1.32
C SER A 17 30.18 10.02 1.65
N VAL A 18 30.05 11.36 1.76
CA VAL A 18 28.78 12.02 2.07
C VAL A 18 27.77 11.86 0.92
N LEU A 19 28.23 11.97 -0.33
CA LEU A 19 27.36 11.80 -1.50
C LEU A 19 26.85 10.36 -1.65
N GLY A 20 27.59 9.35 -1.18
CA GLY A 20 27.13 7.95 -1.17
C GLY A 20 25.93 7.70 -0.25
N TYR A 21 25.80 8.45 0.85
CA TYR A 21 24.68 8.32 1.79
C TYR A 21 23.45 9.16 1.42
N ALA A 22 23.59 10.09 0.48
CA ALA A 22 22.53 11.01 0.08
C ALA A 22 21.72 10.51 -1.13
N GLN A 23 21.46 9.21 -1.24
CA GLN A 23 20.52 8.72 -2.24
C GLN A 23 19.10 9.19 -1.89
N GLU A 24 18.57 10.10 -2.70
CA GLU A 24 17.21 10.57 -2.57
C GLU A 24 16.23 9.43 -2.86
N LYS A 25 15.31 9.17 -1.92
CA LYS A 25 14.30 8.13 -2.07
C LYS A 25 13.23 8.59 -3.07
N LYS A 26 12.89 7.72 -4.02
CA LYS A 26 11.80 7.92 -4.98
C LYS A 26 10.47 7.60 -4.30
N LYS A 27 9.48 8.47 -4.42
CA LYS A 27 8.13 8.21 -3.90
C LYS A 27 7.32 7.40 -4.90
N PHE A 28 6.49 6.48 -4.42
CA PHE A 28 5.45 5.90 -5.26
C PHE A 28 4.38 6.96 -5.55
N SER A 29 3.95 7.07 -6.81
CA SER A 29 3.02 8.12 -7.24
C SER A 29 1.59 7.83 -6.79
N SER A 30 1.04 6.67 -7.16
CA SER A 30 -0.23 6.16 -6.64
C SER A 30 -0.38 4.66 -6.93
N ILE A 31 -1.39 4.02 -6.34
CA ILE A 31 -1.69 2.60 -6.56
C ILE A 31 -2.06 2.28 -8.01
N PRO A 32 -2.96 3.04 -8.67
CA PRO A 32 -3.15 2.89 -10.11
C PRO A 32 -1.83 2.95 -10.89
N ASN A 33 -0.97 3.91 -10.57
CA ASN A 33 0.31 4.05 -11.26
C ASN A 33 1.26 2.86 -11.00
N ILE A 34 1.29 2.32 -9.78
CA ILE A 34 2.06 1.11 -9.44
C ILE A 34 1.58 -0.06 -10.28
N LEU A 35 0.27 -0.32 -10.31
CA LEU A 35 -0.32 -1.41 -11.10
C LEU A 35 -0.09 -1.24 -12.60
N GLN A 36 -0.08 0.00 -13.08
CA GLN A 36 0.26 0.32 -14.47
C GLN A 36 1.74 0.09 -14.82
N LYS A 37 2.63 -0.17 -13.85
CA LYS A 37 4.04 -0.50 -14.10
C LYS A 37 4.33 -2.00 -14.10
N ILE A 38 3.32 -2.85 -13.94
CA ILE A 38 3.47 -4.30 -14.11
C ILE A 38 3.94 -4.60 -15.55
N SER A 39 4.96 -5.46 -15.63
CA SER A 39 5.48 -6.16 -16.78
C SER A 39 5.26 -7.65 -16.54
N PRO A 40 4.13 -8.22 -16.99
CA PRO A 40 3.83 -9.62 -16.72
C PRO A 40 4.79 -10.56 -17.47
N ASP A 41 4.71 -11.85 -17.14
CA ASP A 41 5.42 -12.92 -17.85
C ASP A 41 5.28 -12.81 -19.39
N ASP A 42 6.38 -13.01 -20.11
CA ASP A 42 6.48 -12.87 -21.57
C ASP A 42 5.48 -13.71 -22.37
N ARG A 43 4.86 -14.72 -21.75
CA ARG A 43 3.79 -15.52 -22.36
C ARG A 43 2.45 -14.77 -22.47
N VAL A 44 2.28 -13.65 -21.76
CA VAL A 44 1.05 -12.84 -21.80
C VAL A 44 1.04 -11.98 -23.06
N ASP A 45 0.14 -12.31 -24.00
CA ASP A 45 0.05 -11.63 -25.30
C ASP A 45 -0.47 -10.18 -25.17
N SER A 46 -1.46 -10.01 -24.29
CA SER A 46 -2.13 -8.74 -24.06
C SER A 46 -2.83 -8.75 -22.70
N TRP A 47 -3.03 -7.58 -22.10
CA TRP A 47 -3.80 -7.44 -20.87
C TRP A 47 -4.43 -6.05 -20.71
N VAL A 48 -5.50 -6.01 -19.93
CA VAL A 48 -6.22 -4.79 -19.53
C VAL A 48 -6.33 -4.76 -18.02
N LEU A 49 -5.90 -3.65 -17.42
CA LEU A 49 -6.14 -3.30 -16.03
C LEU A 49 -7.42 -2.48 -15.93
N VAL A 50 -8.35 -2.93 -15.10
CA VAL A 50 -9.62 -2.26 -14.88
C VAL A 50 -9.72 -1.85 -13.42
N TYR A 51 -10.09 -0.60 -13.19
CA TYR A 51 -10.53 -0.10 -11.88
C TYR A 51 -12.06 -0.08 -11.86
N ASN A 52 -12.67 -0.81 -10.93
CA ASN A 52 -14.10 -0.79 -10.71
C ASN A 52 -14.43 0.02 -9.48
N ASN A 53 -15.28 1.05 -9.65
CA ASN A 53 -15.79 1.87 -8.57
C ASN A 53 -17.32 1.90 -8.62
N TYR A 54 -17.99 1.39 -7.58
CA TYR A 54 -19.45 1.30 -7.51
C TYR A 54 -20.10 0.66 -8.75
N GLY A 55 -19.50 -0.41 -9.28
CA GLY A 55 -20.01 -1.15 -10.44
C GLY A 55 -19.66 -0.53 -11.80
N LYS A 56 -18.99 0.62 -11.83
CA LYS A 56 -18.47 1.24 -13.08
C LYS A 56 -17.01 0.84 -13.26
N GLY A 57 -16.75 0.04 -14.29
CA GLY A 57 -15.39 -0.34 -14.69
C GLY A 57 -14.76 0.69 -15.63
N GLU A 58 -13.57 1.15 -15.30
CA GLU A 58 -12.72 2.00 -16.13
C GLU A 58 -11.44 1.25 -16.50
N GLU A 59 -11.15 1.13 -17.81
CA GLU A 59 -9.88 0.60 -18.28
C GLU A 59 -8.78 1.65 -18.06
N ILE A 60 -7.91 1.41 -17.09
CA ILE A 60 -6.84 2.35 -16.73
C ILE A 60 -5.49 2.01 -17.36
N LYS A 61 -5.33 0.81 -17.93
CA LYS A 61 -4.21 0.46 -18.82
C LYS A 61 -4.59 -0.69 -19.73
N THR A 62 -4.16 -0.57 -20.98
CA THR A 62 -4.21 -1.64 -21.98
C THR A 62 -2.81 -1.84 -22.53
N SER A 63 -2.38 -3.09 -22.63
CA SER A 63 -1.07 -3.47 -23.15
C SER A 63 -1.23 -4.56 -24.21
N GLY A 64 -0.52 -4.40 -25.33
CA GLY A 64 -0.67 -5.27 -26.49
C GLY A 64 -1.90 -4.90 -27.32
N GLY A 65 -2.63 -5.91 -27.80
CA GLY A 65 -3.84 -5.74 -28.62
C GLY A 65 -5.12 -5.52 -27.82
N LYS A 66 -6.19 -5.09 -28.51
CA LYS A 66 -7.53 -4.98 -27.93
C LYS A 66 -8.03 -6.36 -27.49
N LEU A 67 -8.44 -6.48 -26.23
CA LEU A 67 -9.02 -7.69 -25.67
C LEU A 67 -10.54 -7.62 -25.69
N ASN A 68 -11.18 -8.75 -26.02
CA ASN A 68 -12.60 -8.95 -25.80
C ASN A 68 -12.75 -9.83 -24.56
N TYR A 69 -13.14 -9.23 -23.44
CA TYR A 69 -13.24 -9.90 -22.14
C TYR A 69 -14.58 -9.58 -21.47
N THR A 70 -14.99 -10.43 -20.54
CA THR A 70 -16.20 -10.24 -19.74
C THR A 70 -15.87 -9.40 -18.51
N PRO A 71 -16.59 -8.29 -18.24
CA PRO A 71 -16.39 -7.51 -17.03
C PRO A 71 -16.56 -8.34 -15.76
N GLN A 72 -15.74 -8.06 -14.75
CA GLN A 72 -15.80 -8.73 -13.45
C GLN A 72 -16.52 -7.88 -12.40
N PHE A 73 -17.20 -8.55 -11.47
CA PHE A 73 -17.95 -7.94 -10.37
C PHE A 73 -17.24 -8.04 -9.01
N SER A 74 -16.05 -8.63 -9.01
CA SER A 74 -15.13 -8.70 -7.88
C SER A 74 -13.71 -8.57 -8.38
N GLY A 75 -12.79 -8.30 -7.46
CA GLY A 75 -11.38 -8.17 -7.79
C GLY A 75 -10.52 -8.00 -6.55
N PHE A 76 -9.24 -7.75 -6.80
CA PHE A 76 -8.27 -7.55 -5.74
C PHE A 76 -8.28 -6.10 -5.28
N ASN A 77 -7.88 -5.89 -4.04
CA ASN A 77 -7.66 -4.57 -3.49
C ASN A 77 -6.36 -4.57 -2.69
N LEU A 78 -5.47 -3.64 -3.01
CA LEU A 78 -4.21 -3.47 -2.28
C LEU A 78 -4.39 -2.63 -1.00
N PHE A 79 -5.54 -1.97 -0.83
CA PHE A 79 -5.90 -1.14 0.33
C PHE A 79 -7.32 -1.43 0.80
N PRO A 80 -7.51 -1.97 2.02
CA PRO A 80 -8.84 -2.20 2.54
C PRO A 80 -9.48 -0.87 2.96
N SER A 81 -10.17 -0.16 2.06
CA SER A 81 -11.00 0.98 2.51
C SER A 81 -12.22 1.39 1.69
N GLU A 82 -12.51 0.85 0.50
CA GLU A 82 -13.67 1.32 -0.28
C GLU A 82 -14.40 0.20 -1.04
N ASP A 83 -15.63 0.47 -1.46
CA ASP A 83 -16.46 -0.38 -2.35
C ASP A 83 -15.92 -0.36 -3.80
N SER A 84 -14.60 -0.44 -3.94
CA SER A 84 -13.85 -0.44 -5.19
C SER A 84 -12.82 -1.56 -5.22
N PHE A 85 -12.51 -2.03 -6.43
CA PHE A 85 -11.54 -3.10 -6.66
C PHE A 85 -10.87 -2.95 -8.02
N TYR A 86 -9.77 -3.67 -8.19
CA TYR A 86 -9.09 -3.81 -9.47
C TYR A 86 -9.23 -5.25 -9.95
N TYR A 87 -9.26 -5.44 -11.27
CA TYR A 87 -9.01 -6.74 -11.86
C TYR A 87 -8.19 -6.57 -13.13
N ILE A 88 -7.52 -7.66 -13.54
CA ILE A 88 -6.81 -7.71 -14.81
C ILE A 88 -7.45 -8.79 -15.67
N ALA A 89 -7.79 -8.46 -16.91
CA ALA A 89 -8.12 -9.44 -17.94
C ALA A 89 -6.90 -9.60 -18.86
N TYR A 90 -6.48 -10.83 -19.14
CA TYR A 90 -5.28 -11.08 -19.96
C TYR A 90 -5.43 -12.28 -20.90
N SER A 91 -4.80 -12.21 -22.07
CA SER A 91 -4.70 -13.33 -23.01
C SER A 91 -3.44 -14.13 -22.73
N LEU A 92 -3.60 -15.45 -22.63
CA LEU A 92 -2.50 -16.40 -22.56
C LEU A 92 -2.82 -17.57 -23.51
N GLY A 93 -2.08 -17.67 -24.62
CA GLY A 93 -2.31 -18.71 -25.63
C GLY A 93 -3.71 -18.65 -26.23
N GLY A 94 -4.22 -17.43 -26.46
CA GLY A 94 -5.55 -17.17 -27.01
C GLY A 94 -6.73 -17.38 -26.04
N LYS A 95 -6.48 -17.73 -24.78
CA LYS A 95 -7.52 -17.83 -23.74
C LYS A 95 -7.51 -16.59 -22.85
N ILE A 96 -8.71 -16.08 -22.56
CA ILE A 96 -8.90 -14.97 -21.62
C ILE A 96 -8.88 -15.52 -20.19
N ASN A 97 -8.03 -14.93 -19.37
CA ASN A 97 -7.86 -15.24 -17.96
C ASN A 97 -8.04 -13.95 -17.14
N TYR A 98 -8.26 -14.12 -15.83
CA TYR A 98 -8.51 -12.99 -14.94
C TYR A 98 -7.64 -13.05 -13.69
N VAL A 99 -7.25 -11.86 -13.23
CA VAL A 99 -6.63 -11.64 -11.92
C VAL A 99 -7.66 -10.90 -11.06
N ILE A 100 -8.21 -11.58 -10.07
CA ILE A 100 -9.27 -11.05 -9.20
C ILE A 100 -8.93 -11.14 -7.71
N ASP A 101 -7.74 -11.63 -7.37
CA ASP A 101 -7.26 -11.72 -6.00
C ASP A 101 -5.73 -11.49 -5.95
N VAL A 102 -5.20 -11.30 -4.75
CA VAL A 102 -3.78 -10.97 -4.53
C VAL A 102 -2.86 -12.15 -4.89
N GLU A 103 -3.32 -13.40 -4.76
CA GLU A 103 -2.52 -14.57 -5.10
C GLU A 103 -2.37 -14.71 -6.62
N ALA A 104 -3.46 -14.53 -7.36
CA ALA A 104 -3.46 -14.45 -8.82
C ALA A 104 -2.61 -13.26 -9.30
N LEU A 105 -2.64 -12.12 -8.59
CA LEU A 105 -1.83 -10.95 -8.94
C LEU A 105 -0.34 -11.24 -8.79
N LYS A 106 0.06 -11.92 -7.71
CA LYS A 106 1.44 -12.37 -7.52
C LYS A 106 1.90 -13.30 -8.65
N LYS A 107 1.05 -14.25 -9.07
CA LYS A 107 1.33 -15.15 -10.20
C LYS A 107 1.43 -14.40 -11.53
N PHE A 108 0.58 -13.39 -11.73
CA PHE A 108 0.55 -12.58 -12.95
C PHE A 108 1.79 -11.68 -13.09
N VAL A 109 2.23 -11.06 -11.99
CA VAL A 109 3.50 -10.33 -11.95
C VAL A 109 4.67 -11.28 -12.23
N GLY A 110 4.70 -12.43 -11.56
CA GLY A 110 5.75 -13.43 -11.76
C GLY A 110 7.10 -12.94 -11.21
N LYS A 111 8.00 -12.52 -12.11
CA LYS A 111 9.34 -12.03 -11.75
C LYS A 111 9.27 -10.55 -11.35
N ILE A 112 10.12 -10.14 -10.41
CA ILE A 112 10.28 -8.72 -10.05
C ILE A 112 11.35 -8.11 -10.96
N ASP A 113 10.93 -7.24 -11.86
CA ASP A 113 11.80 -6.49 -12.77
C ASP A 113 11.85 -4.99 -12.42
N ASN A 114 10.96 -4.52 -11.54
CA ASN A 114 10.93 -3.13 -11.09
C ASN A 114 10.44 -2.99 -9.63
N PRO A 115 10.67 -1.84 -8.97
CA PRO A 115 10.29 -1.64 -7.57
C PRO A 115 8.76 -1.62 -7.36
N GLN A 116 7.97 -1.31 -8.38
CA GLN A 116 6.50 -1.35 -8.30
C GLN A 116 6.00 -2.79 -8.17
N GLU A 117 6.57 -3.73 -8.92
CA GLU A 117 6.28 -5.17 -8.81
C GLU A 117 6.70 -5.75 -7.47
N ALA A 118 7.86 -5.33 -6.95
CA ALA A 118 8.28 -5.69 -5.60
C ALA A 118 7.25 -5.23 -4.56
N ALA A 119 6.77 -3.98 -4.64
CA ALA A 119 5.74 -3.48 -3.75
C ALA A 119 4.43 -4.27 -3.83
N ILE A 120 4.00 -4.66 -5.04
CA ILE A 120 2.80 -5.46 -5.27
C ILE A 120 2.92 -6.85 -4.62
N ILE A 121 4.05 -7.53 -4.83
CA ILE A 121 4.26 -8.89 -4.30
C ILE A 121 4.28 -8.88 -2.77
N LEU A 122 4.86 -7.84 -2.16
CA LEU A 122 4.92 -7.68 -0.71
C LEU A 122 3.54 -7.43 -0.06
N THR A 123 2.51 -7.06 -0.84
CA THR A 123 1.13 -6.94 -0.34
C THR A 123 0.55 -8.29 0.07
N ALA A 124 0.98 -9.40 -0.55
CA ALA A 124 0.60 -10.74 -0.09
C ALA A 124 1.05 -11.02 1.35
N ASP A 125 2.15 -10.39 1.78
CA ASP A 125 2.70 -10.50 3.14
C ASP A 125 2.19 -9.38 4.07
N GLY A 126 1.22 -8.59 3.61
CA GLY A 126 0.57 -7.51 4.35
C GLY A 126 1.31 -6.17 4.34
N TYR A 127 2.36 -6.00 3.53
CA TYR A 127 3.03 -4.72 3.35
C TYR A 127 2.38 -3.90 2.23
N MET A 128 2.18 -2.62 2.46
CA MET A 128 1.44 -1.75 1.53
C MET A 128 2.13 -0.40 1.37
N VAL A 129 1.98 0.18 0.18
CA VAL A 129 2.41 1.55 -0.12
C VAL A 129 1.42 2.53 0.49
N ASP A 130 1.79 3.20 1.56
CA ASP A 130 0.91 4.17 2.21
C ASP A 130 0.90 5.50 1.42
N GLU A 131 -0.17 5.73 0.63
CA GLU A 131 -0.31 6.93 -0.19
C GLU A 131 -0.47 8.22 0.63
N GLU A 132 -0.95 8.11 1.87
CA GLU A 132 -1.10 9.24 2.80
C GLU A 132 0.24 9.57 3.48
N PHE A 133 1.10 8.57 3.68
CA PHE A 133 2.39 8.69 4.37
C PHE A 133 3.57 8.36 3.45
N LYS A 134 3.58 8.87 2.21
CA LYS A 134 4.60 8.55 1.19
C LYS A 134 6.05 8.75 1.63
N ASP A 135 6.30 9.76 2.46
CA ASP A 135 7.65 10.05 2.99
C ASP A 135 8.14 9.02 4.01
N LEU A 136 7.21 8.31 4.66
CA LEU A 136 7.52 7.30 5.67
C LEU A 136 7.39 5.89 5.08
N ALA A 137 6.26 5.58 4.45
CA ALA A 137 5.81 4.22 4.14
C ALA A 137 5.28 4.10 2.69
N GLY A 138 5.76 4.93 1.77
CA GLY A 138 5.39 4.88 0.36
C GLY A 138 6.50 5.36 -0.57
N ASN A 139 7.73 4.95 -0.29
CA ASN A 139 8.90 5.32 -1.07
C ASN A 139 9.90 4.16 -1.18
N TYR A 140 10.88 4.32 -2.06
CA TYR A 140 11.90 3.31 -2.32
C TYR A 140 13.19 3.95 -2.82
N HIS A 141 14.27 3.21 -2.74
CA HIS A 141 15.49 3.46 -3.50
C HIS A 141 16.05 2.12 -3.97
N GLU A 142 17.10 2.16 -4.80
CA GLU A 142 17.67 0.96 -5.38
C GLU A 142 19.16 1.13 -5.62
N ASP A 143 19.88 0.01 -5.55
CA ASP A 143 21.25 -0.09 -6.02
C ASP A 143 21.35 -1.11 -7.17
N GLN A 144 22.57 -1.58 -7.45
CA GLN A 144 22.80 -2.56 -8.52
C GLN A 144 22.17 -3.93 -8.25
N SER A 145 21.95 -4.29 -6.99
CA SER A 145 21.59 -5.64 -6.57
C SER A 145 20.25 -5.73 -5.86
N ASN A 146 19.75 -4.63 -5.29
CA ASN A 146 18.56 -4.64 -4.43
C ASN A 146 17.62 -3.47 -4.69
N TYR A 147 16.33 -3.71 -4.47
CA TYR A 147 15.34 -2.69 -4.17
C TYR A 147 15.21 -2.56 -2.65
N TYR A 148 15.12 -1.33 -2.16
CA TYR A 148 14.87 -1.01 -0.76
C TYR A 148 13.55 -0.26 -0.68
N LEU A 149 12.52 -0.91 -0.12
CA LEU A 149 11.15 -0.40 -0.09
C LEU A 149 10.76 -0.02 1.32
N ASP A 150 10.32 1.22 1.49
CA ASP A 150 9.75 1.71 2.73
C ASP A 150 8.22 1.61 2.64
N LEU A 151 7.67 0.61 3.32
CA LEU A 151 6.26 0.22 3.25
C LEU A 151 5.62 0.17 4.63
N GLY A 152 4.30 0.37 4.68
CA GLY A 152 3.49 0.24 5.88
C GLY A 152 2.96 -1.18 6.04
N LYS A 153 2.73 -1.62 7.29
CA LYS A 153 1.98 -2.83 7.60
C LYS A 153 1.02 -2.54 8.75
N VAL A 154 -0.24 -2.94 8.59
CA VAL A 154 -1.25 -2.75 9.64
C VAL A 154 -0.91 -3.67 10.81
N THR A 155 -0.79 -3.08 12.00
CA THR A 155 -0.50 -3.82 13.23
C THR A 155 -1.65 -3.77 14.23
N SER A 156 -2.52 -2.75 14.15
CA SER A 156 -3.79 -2.72 14.91
C SER A 156 -4.92 -2.15 14.08
N LYS A 157 -6.09 -2.82 14.15
CA LYS A 157 -7.35 -2.34 13.57
C LYS A 157 -8.22 -1.56 14.56
N GLU A 158 -7.73 -1.40 15.79
CA GLU A 158 -8.34 -0.54 16.79
C GLU A 158 -8.04 0.93 16.49
N CYS A 159 -8.82 1.84 17.04
CA CYS A 159 -8.64 3.27 16.95
C CYS A 159 -7.70 3.77 18.08
N PRO A 160 -6.71 4.61 17.74
CA PRO A 160 -6.40 5.04 16.38
C PRO A 160 -5.70 3.93 15.58
N TYR A 161 -5.94 3.88 14.27
CA TYR A 161 -5.44 2.80 13.42
C TYR A 161 -3.91 2.84 13.40
N GLN A 162 -3.29 1.73 13.80
CA GLN A 162 -1.84 1.67 13.97
C GLN A 162 -1.21 0.89 12.82
N LYS A 163 -0.25 1.54 12.18
CA LYS A 163 0.62 0.93 11.19
C LYS A 163 2.06 0.96 11.71
N THR A 164 2.87 0.07 11.18
CA THR A 164 4.32 0.05 11.41
C THR A 164 5.01 0.21 10.07
N HIS A 165 6.00 1.08 10.01
CA HIS A 165 6.82 1.30 8.83
C HIS A 165 8.01 0.35 8.83
N TYR A 166 8.20 -0.35 7.71
CA TYR A 166 9.32 -1.25 7.50
C TYR A 166 10.15 -0.82 6.29
N THR A 167 11.46 -1.01 6.37
CA THR A 167 12.34 -1.05 5.19
C THR A 167 12.57 -2.51 4.81
N LEU A 168 12.11 -2.91 3.63
CA LEU A 168 12.33 -4.24 3.07
C LEU A 168 13.42 -4.20 2.00
N THR A 169 14.37 -5.11 2.08
CA THR A 169 15.40 -5.29 1.05
C THR A 169 15.01 -6.48 0.18
N VAL A 170 14.75 -6.22 -1.10
CA VAL A 170 14.40 -7.24 -2.10
C VAL A 170 15.55 -7.38 -3.08
N ASN A 171 16.08 -8.59 -3.20
CA ASN A 171 17.14 -8.87 -4.15
C ASN A 171 16.63 -8.90 -5.59
N LYS A 172 17.28 -8.18 -6.51
CA LYS A 172 16.86 -8.04 -7.91
C LYS A 172 17.00 -9.33 -8.73
N SER A 173 17.91 -10.23 -8.37
CA SER A 173 18.18 -11.43 -9.18
C SER A 173 17.18 -12.55 -8.92
N ASN A 174 16.69 -12.67 -7.68
CA ASN A 174 15.79 -13.76 -7.28
C ASN A 174 14.45 -13.27 -6.69
N GLY A 175 14.26 -11.97 -6.49
CA GLY A 175 13.04 -11.39 -5.93
C GLY A 175 12.80 -11.70 -4.45
N LEU A 176 13.78 -12.29 -3.75
CA LEU A 176 13.64 -12.66 -2.34
C LEU A 176 13.87 -11.47 -1.42
N VAL A 177 13.07 -11.40 -0.36
CA VAL A 177 13.31 -10.48 0.76
C VAL A 177 14.51 -10.99 1.57
N THR A 178 15.59 -10.23 1.59
CA THR A 178 16.83 -10.59 2.31
C THR A 178 16.93 -9.92 3.68
N ASN A 179 16.21 -8.82 3.88
CA ASN A 179 16.17 -8.10 5.15
C ASN A 179 14.82 -7.38 5.34
N VAL A 180 14.34 -7.36 6.58
CA VAL A 180 13.16 -6.62 7.03
C VAL A 180 13.57 -5.83 8.27
N LYS A 181 13.61 -4.51 8.14
CA LYS A 181 13.91 -3.59 9.24
C LYS A 181 12.62 -2.90 9.69
N ASP A 182 12.26 -3.07 10.95
CA ASP A 182 11.22 -2.27 11.61
C ASP A 182 11.78 -0.88 11.94
N ASN A 183 11.09 0.17 11.51
CA ASN A 183 11.46 1.57 11.77
C ASN A 183 10.49 2.27 12.73
N GLY A 184 9.52 1.54 13.29
CA GLY A 184 8.59 2.02 14.29
C GLY A 184 7.18 2.29 13.78
N THR A 185 6.33 2.63 14.73
CA THR A 185 4.89 2.75 14.53
C THR A 185 4.51 4.17 14.14
N TYR A 186 3.52 4.29 13.27
CA TYR A 186 2.87 5.55 12.95
C TYR A 186 1.35 5.38 12.95
N ILE A 187 0.64 6.48 13.14
CA ILE A 187 -0.79 6.48 13.39
C ILE A 187 -1.49 7.17 12.24
N GLU A 188 -2.51 6.52 11.70
CA GLU A 188 -3.44 7.13 10.77
C GLU A 188 -4.59 7.78 11.56
N LEU A 189 -4.64 9.12 11.54
CA LEU A 189 -5.61 9.89 12.31
C LEU A 189 -6.98 9.91 11.62
N TYR A 190 -8.01 9.49 12.38
CA TYR A 190 -9.43 9.85 12.28
C TYR A 190 -10.01 10.05 10.86
N ASN A 191 -10.52 8.97 10.25
CA ASN A 191 -11.73 9.00 9.39
C ASN A 191 -12.19 7.62 8.89
N LYS A 192 -11.43 6.54 9.10
CA LYS A 192 -11.79 5.18 8.64
C LYS A 192 -12.62 4.42 9.70
N LYS A 193 -13.52 3.54 9.23
CA LYS A 193 -14.31 2.65 10.10
C LYS A 193 -13.35 1.75 10.90
N CYS A 194 -13.23 1.96 12.21
CA CYS A 194 -12.45 1.12 13.12
C CYS A 194 -13.38 0.44 14.14
N ALA A 195 -12.95 -0.69 14.70
CA ALA A 195 -13.80 -1.56 15.51
C ALA A 195 -14.34 -0.89 16.79
N ASN A 196 -13.56 0.00 17.40
CA ASN A 196 -13.86 0.70 18.66
C ASN A 196 -14.06 2.22 18.46
N ASN A 197 -14.56 2.65 17.28
CA ASN A 197 -14.78 4.07 17.01
C ASN A 197 -15.78 4.68 18.03
N PRO A 198 -15.38 5.64 18.88
CA PRO A 198 -16.28 6.21 19.89
C PRO A 198 -17.46 6.97 19.28
N ARG A 199 -17.39 7.40 18.02
CA ARG A 199 -18.53 8.00 17.28
C ARG A 199 -19.59 6.98 16.86
N LEU A 200 -19.25 5.68 16.82
CA LEU A 200 -20.16 4.59 16.45
C LEU A 200 -20.71 3.85 17.68
N LEU A 201 -20.18 4.12 18.87
CA LEU A 201 -20.74 3.61 20.12
C LEU A 201 -22.12 4.26 20.33
N LYS A 202 -23.15 3.42 20.49
CA LYS A 202 -24.49 3.89 20.88
C LYS A 202 -24.37 4.55 22.25
N VAL A 203 -24.63 5.85 22.33
CA VAL A 203 -24.73 6.55 23.61
C VAL A 203 -25.96 5.99 24.33
N GLU A 204 -25.74 5.18 25.36
CA GLU A 204 -26.81 4.85 26.29
C GLU A 204 -27.18 6.13 27.03
N LYS A 205 -28.34 6.69 26.66
CA LYS A 205 -28.94 7.81 27.36
C LYS A 205 -29.30 7.29 28.75
N LYS A 206 -28.47 7.57 29.76
CA LYS A 206 -28.85 7.35 31.15
C LYS A 206 -30.17 8.09 31.37
N GLU A 207 -31.23 7.36 31.72
CA GLU A 207 -32.48 7.98 32.12
C GLU A 207 -32.18 8.91 33.29
N GLU A 208 -32.51 10.20 33.13
CA GLU A 208 -32.45 11.13 34.26
C GLU A 208 -33.39 10.57 35.35
N PRO A 209 -32.94 10.52 36.62
CA PRO A 209 -33.81 10.07 37.69
C PRO A 209 -35.06 10.96 37.68
N LYS A 210 -36.22 10.33 37.54
CA LYS A 210 -37.51 11.02 37.63
C LYS A 210 -37.51 11.82 38.92
N LYS A 211 -37.53 13.15 38.82
CA LYS A 211 -37.74 14.01 39.98
C LYS A 211 -39.03 13.56 40.65
N ASP A 212 -38.95 13.21 41.93
CA ASP A 212 -40.09 12.80 42.75
C ASP A 212 -41.26 13.75 42.50
N GLU A 213 -42.35 13.22 41.93
CA GLU A 213 -43.60 13.96 41.83
C GLU A 213 -44.02 14.38 43.24
N PRO A 214 -44.44 15.64 43.45
CA PRO A 214 -44.81 16.11 44.77
C PRO A 214 -45.99 15.30 45.31
N LYS A 215 -45.75 14.54 46.38
CA LYS A 215 -46.78 13.79 47.11
C LYS A 215 -47.95 14.71 47.46
N LYS A 216 -49.13 14.41 46.90
CA LYS A 216 -50.40 15.06 47.27
C LYS A 216 -50.60 14.94 48.78
N THR A 217 -50.74 16.09 49.44
CA THR A 217 -51.13 16.16 50.85
C THR A 217 -52.56 15.67 51.04
N PRO A 218 -52.86 14.86 52.08
CA PRO A 218 -54.22 14.41 52.33
C PRO A 218 -55.07 15.58 52.87
N LYS A 219 -56.28 15.74 52.33
CA LYS A 219 -57.28 16.68 52.85
C LYS A 219 -57.66 16.33 54.29
N ARG A 220 -57.61 17.32 55.19
CA ARG A 220 -58.15 17.23 56.56
C ARG A 220 -59.69 17.20 56.52
N ARG A 221 -60.26 16.41 57.44
CA ARG A 221 -61.71 16.33 57.75
C ARG A 221 -62.28 17.67 58.16
#